data_AF-A0A7R9VEZ3-F1
#
_entry.id   AF-A0A7R9VEZ3-F1
#
_cell.length_a   1.000
_cell.length_b   1.000
_cell.length_c   1.000
_cell.angle_alpha   90.00
_cell.angle_beta   90.00
_cell.angle_gamma   90.00
#
_symmetry.space_group_name_H-M   'P 1'
#
loop_
_entity.id
_entity.type
_entity.pdbx_description
1 polymer ?
#
loop_
_entity_poly.entity_id
_entity_poly.type
_entity_poly.pdbx_seq_one_letter_code
_entity_poly.pdbx_strand_id
1 'polypeptide(L)'
;MSFVTFSRVHNFAWEPKGHRFAVVHGEGPRPSVTFYSMRDDKGRLSSVRLLGTVPGKSCNSIFWSPAGKNIVLAGLKGMNGQLEFFNVDEMETMATAEHFMATDVEWDPTGRYVATSVTTIHQMENGFKMWSFHGRLLYEASKDRLYQLSWRPRLPSMLSAEKEAEIQKNLKSYSKRYDEEDENLLRIDDDAVLAERKSLLDEWQQFKAKKKDYVAMLEDFRKQMYGSKWDEKESRLEKVSVEQVIESKEEPYNNK
;
A
#
# COMPACT_ATOMS: atom_id res chain seq x y z
N MET A 1 -28.08 42.09 -20.39
CA MET A 1 -26.62 41.99 -20.61
C MET A 1 -26.05 41.14 -19.49
N SER A 2 -25.90 39.84 -19.72
CA SER A 2 -25.18 38.94 -18.82
C SER A 2 -23.69 39.22 -19.02
N PHE A 3 -23.07 39.88 -18.04
CA PHE A 3 -21.63 40.03 -18.01
C PHE A 3 -21.01 38.63 -17.91
N VAL A 4 -20.36 38.18 -18.99
CA VAL A 4 -19.47 37.04 -18.92
C VAL A 4 -18.26 37.52 -18.12
N THR A 5 -18.26 37.26 -16.82
CA THR A 5 -17.07 37.44 -16.00
C THR A 5 -16.06 36.39 -16.45
N PHE A 6 -15.04 36.82 -17.20
CA PHE A 6 -13.91 35.97 -17.56
C PHE A 6 -13.10 35.71 -16.30
N SER A 7 -13.39 34.61 -15.61
CA SER A 7 -12.54 34.08 -14.53
C SER A 7 -11.31 33.41 -15.13
N ARG A 8 -10.17 33.55 -14.47
CA ARG A 8 -8.94 32.84 -14.83
C ARG A 8 -9.17 31.33 -14.86
N VAL A 9 -8.79 30.70 -15.96
CA VAL A 9 -8.77 29.25 -16.11
C VAL A 9 -7.42 28.71 -15.67
N HIS A 10 -7.43 27.75 -14.74
CA HIS A 10 -6.23 27.10 -14.21
C HIS A 10 -5.93 25.77 -14.91
N ASN A 11 -6.98 25.02 -15.25
CA ASN A 11 -6.82 23.70 -15.87
C ASN A 11 -8.04 23.35 -16.75
N PHE A 12 -7.80 22.54 -17.77
CA PHE A 12 -8.80 22.06 -18.72
C PHE A 12 -8.46 20.64 -19.13
N ALA A 13 -9.43 19.72 -19.09
CA ALA A 13 -9.22 18.35 -19.55
C ALA A 13 -10.50 17.73 -20.12
N TRP A 14 -10.34 17.02 -21.24
CA TRP A 14 -11.37 16.19 -21.84
C TRP A 14 -11.51 14.85 -21.10
N GLU A 15 -12.74 14.36 -21.01
CA GLU A 15 -13.00 12.98 -20.63
C GLU A 15 -12.43 12.02 -21.68
N PRO A 16 -11.57 11.06 -21.31
CA PRO A 16 -11.02 10.07 -22.22
C PRO A 16 -12.13 9.28 -22.93
N LYS A 17 -12.07 9.24 -24.26
CA LYS A 17 -13.07 8.56 -25.12
C LYS A 17 -14.52 9.04 -24.88
N GLY A 18 -14.68 10.21 -24.25
CA GLY A 18 -15.96 10.80 -23.89
C GLY A 18 -16.32 12.02 -24.76
N HIS A 19 -17.40 12.68 -24.37
CA HIS A 19 -17.89 13.90 -24.99
C HIS A 19 -17.97 15.07 -23.99
N ARG A 20 -17.48 14.84 -22.77
CA ARG A 20 -17.48 15.77 -21.66
C ARG A 20 -16.09 16.36 -21.47
N PHE A 21 -16.03 17.53 -20.87
CA PHE A 21 -14.79 18.14 -20.42
C PHE A 21 -15.02 18.91 -19.12
N ALA A 22 -13.94 19.12 -18.38
CA ALA A 22 -13.96 19.88 -17.14
C ALA A 22 -13.00 21.08 -17.24
N VAL A 23 -13.40 22.17 -16.57
CA VAL A 23 -12.64 23.41 -16.47
C VAL A 23 -12.48 23.75 -15.00
N VAL A 24 -11.24 23.97 -14.56
CA VAL A 24 -10.94 24.58 -13.26
C VAL A 24 -10.75 26.07 -13.46
N HIS A 25 -11.55 26.90 -12.80
CA HIS A 25 -11.49 28.36 -12.97
C HIS A 25 -11.80 29.11 -11.67
N GLY A 26 -11.28 30.34 -11.56
CA GLY A 26 -11.54 31.23 -10.42
C GLY A 26 -10.34 32.10 -10.07
N GLU A 27 -10.59 33.22 -9.40
CA GLU A 27 -9.53 34.16 -8.99
C GLU A 27 -8.97 33.87 -7.58
N GLY A 28 -9.73 33.15 -6.75
CA GLY A 28 -9.39 32.90 -5.35
C GLY A 28 -8.61 31.59 -5.10
N PRO A 29 -8.21 31.34 -3.85
CA PRO A 29 -7.50 30.11 -3.46
C PRO A 29 -8.36 28.85 -3.55
N ARG A 30 -9.68 29.01 -3.73
CA ARG A 30 -10.64 27.93 -3.88
C ARG A 30 -11.39 28.06 -5.22
N PRO A 31 -10.79 27.64 -6.34
CA PRO A 31 -11.44 27.68 -7.64
C PRO A 31 -12.71 26.82 -7.68
N SER A 32 -13.51 27.07 -8.71
CA SER A 32 -14.66 26.24 -9.07
C SER A 32 -14.27 25.26 -10.17
N VAL A 33 -14.88 24.08 -10.16
CA VAL A 33 -14.77 23.10 -11.25
C VAL A 33 -16.10 23.03 -11.97
N THR A 34 -16.09 23.26 -13.27
CA THR A 34 -17.30 23.20 -14.10
C THR A 34 -17.18 22.11 -15.14
N PHE A 35 -18.22 21.29 -15.23
CA PHE A 35 -18.33 20.18 -16.18
C PHE A 35 -19.26 20.55 -17.32
N TYR A 36 -18.85 20.20 -18.53
CA TYR A 36 -19.58 20.46 -19.76
C TYR A 36 -19.73 19.19 -20.60
N SER A 37 -20.74 19.19 -21.46
CA SER A 37 -21.04 18.12 -22.41
C SER A 37 -21.22 18.70 -23.81
N MET A 38 -20.71 17.99 -24.83
CA MET A 38 -20.96 18.27 -26.25
C MET A 38 -22.23 17.60 -26.79
N ARG A 39 -23.04 16.98 -25.91
CA ARG A 39 -24.26 16.26 -26.29
C ARG A 39 -25.50 16.82 -25.62
N ASP A 40 -26.63 16.69 -26.33
CA ASP A 40 -27.97 16.99 -25.80
C ASP A 40 -28.51 15.86 -24.91
N ASP A 41 -29.68 16.07 -24.31
CA ASP A 41 -30.38 15.06 -23.48
C ASP A 41 -30.71 13.77 -24.25
N LYS A 42 -30.68 13.80 -25.59
CA LYS A 42 -30.94 12.66 -26.48
C LYS A 42 -29.63 12.01 -26.97
N GLY A 43 -28.47 12.44 -26.47
CA GLY A 43 -27.16 11.91 -26.81
C GLY A 43 -26.64 12.32 -28.18
N ARG A 44 -27.26 13.30 -28.85
CA ARG A 44 -26.83 13.82 -30.15
C ARG A 44 -25.81 14.92 -29.96
N LEU A 45 -24.90 15.07 -30.93
CA LEU A 45 -23.93 16.16 -30.91
C LEU A 45 -24.67 17.51 -30.98
N SER A 46 -24.37 18.41 -30.05
CA SER A 46 -25.04 19.71 -29.92
C SER A 46 -24.04 20.81 -29.55
N SER A 47 -24.54 22.02 -29.31
CA SER A 47 -23.77 23.07 -28.64
C SER A 47 -23.30 22.62 -27.25
N VAL A 48 -22.21 23.22 -26.78
CA VAL A 48 -21.68 23.03 -25.43
C VAL A 48 -22.77 23.28 -24.40
N ARG A 49 -23.02 22.30 -23.54
CA ARG A 49 -23.98 22.37 -22.44
C ARG A 49 -23.27 22.26 -21.11
N LEU A 50 -23.68 23.08 -20.15
CA LEU A 50 -23.28 22.98 -18.76
C LEU A 50 -23.94 21.77 -18.08
N LEU A 51 -23.14 20.88 -17.50
CA LEU A 51 -23.63 19.77 -16.66
C LEU A 51 -23.77 20.22 -15.20
N GLY A 52 -22.78 20.97 -14.70
CA GLY A 52 -22.84 21.54 -13.37
C GLY A 52 -21.53 22.19 -12.96
N THR A 53 -21.60 23.03 -11.93
CA THR A 53 -20.46 23.72 -11.34
C THR A 53 -20.36 23.36 -9.88
N VAL A 54 -19.17 22.94 -9.45
CA VAL A 54 -18.87 22.65 -8.05
C VAL A 54 -17.92 23.74 -7.53
N PRO A 55 -18.42 24.70 -6.75
CA PRO A 55 -17.62 25.82 -6.28
C PRO A 55 -16.73 25.44 -5.08
N GLY A 56 -15.73 26.27 -4.81
CA GLY A 56 -15.01 26.25 -3.53
C GLY A 56 -14.06 25.06 -3.34
N LYS A 57 -13.45 24.56 -4.42
CA LYS A 57 -12.56 23.39 -4.41
C LYS A 57 -11.11 23.77 -4.16
N SER A 58 -10.40 22.94 -3.41
CA SER A 58 -8.95 23.07 -3.21
C SER A 58 -8.17 22.33 -4.30
N CYS A 59 -8.48 22.58 -5.57
CA CYS A 59 -7.84 21.88 -6.69
C CYS A 59 -7.26 22.84 -7.72
N ASN A 60 -6.09 22.53 -8.26
CA ASN A 60 -5.49 23.23 -9.40
C ASN A 60 -5.32 22.33 -10.63
N SER A 61 -5.49 21.02 -10.46
CA SER A 61 -5.27 20.02 -11.50
C SER A 61 -6.40 18.99 -11.49
N ILE A 62 -6.76 18.49 -12.67
CA ILE A 62 -7.83 17.51 -12.84
C ILE A 62 -7.32 16.31 -13.64
N PHE A 63 -7.68 15.12 -13.19
CA PHE A 63 -7.23 13.86 -13.77
C PHE A 63 -8.41 12.94 -13.99
N TRP A 64 -8.83 12.77 -15.24
CA TRP A 64 -9.91 11.87 -15.60
C TRP A 64 -9.47 10.42 -15.57
N SER A 65 -10.34 9.53 -15.11
CA SER A 65 -10.18 8.10 -15.30
C SER A 65 -10.15 7.76 -16.80
N PRO A 66 -9.25 6.89 -17.28
CA PRO A 66 -9.25 6.38 -18.65
C PRO A 66 -10.55 5.66 -19.04
N ALA A 67 -11.34 5.20 -18.07
CA ALA A 67 -12.66 4.63 -18.27
C ALA A 67 -13.79 5.68 -18.37
N GLY A 68 -13.47 6.97 -18.20
CA GLY A 68 -14.45 8.05 -18.06
C GLY A 68 -15.16 8.03 -16.70
N LYS A 69 -16.23 8.81 -16.58
CA LYS A 69 -17.13 8.95 -15.41
C LYS A 69 -16.50 9.56 -14.16
N ASN A 70 -15.38 9.00 -13.72
CA ASN A 70 -14.68 9.39 -12.52
C ASN A 70 -13.55 10.36 -12.84
N ILE A 71 -13.34 11.33 -11.95
CA ILE A 71 -12.27 12.32 -12.05
C ILE A 71 -11.68 12.56 -10.66
N VAL A 72 -10.38 12.78 -10.60
CA VAL A 72 -9.69 13.25 -9.39
C VAL A 72 -9.45 14.73 -9.53
N LEU A 73 -10.01 15.52 -8.61
CA LEU A 73 -9.69 16.93 -8.45
C LEU A 73 -8.54 17.00 -7.45
N ALA A 74 -7.38 17.48 -7.88
CA ALA A 74 -6.16 17.47 -7.08
C ALA A 74 -5.63 18.88 -6.82
N GLY A 75 -5.34 19.15 -5.56
CA GLY A 75 -4.63 20.33 -5.08
C GLY A 75 -3.13 20.06 -4.98
N LEU A 76 -2.43 19.98 -6.11
CA LEU A 76 -1.01 19.63 -6.11
C LEU A 76 -0.12 20.81 -5.72
N LYS A 77 1.12 20.52 -5.31
CA LYS A 77 2.15 21.52 -4.99
C LYS A 77 1.67 22.46 -3.87
N GLY A 78 1.47 23.76 -4.18
CA GLY A 78 1.09 24.80 -3.20
C GLY A 78 -0.32 24.68 -2.61
N MET A 79 -1.09 23.62 -2.93
CA MET A 79 -2.43 23.37 -2.37
C MET A 79 -2.47 22.13 -1.44
N ASN A 80 -1.32 21.75 -0.89
CA ASN A 80 -1.12 20.74 0.17
C ASN A 80 -1.61 19.31 -0.15
N GLY A 81 -1.87 18.97 -1.41
CA GLY A 81 -2.15 17.61 -1.83
C GLY A 81 -3.54 17.09 -1.46
N GLN A 82 -4.54 17.99 -1.37
CA GLN A 82 -5.93 17.57 -1.23
C GLN A 82 -6.40 16.84 -2.50
N LEU A 83 -7.05 15.70 -2.32
CA LEU A 83 -7.58 14.87 -3.38
C LEU A 83 -9.09 14.72 -3.19
N GLU A 84 -9.84 14.94 -4.25
CA GLU A 84 -11.27 14.69 -4.27
C GLU A 84 -11.61 13.72 -5.42
N PHE A 85 -12.14 12.56 -5.07
CA PHE A 85 -12.62 11.55 -6.00
C PHE A 85 -14.08 11.86 -6.31
N PHE A 86 -14.36 12.23 -7.57
CA PHE A 86 -15.64 12.78 -7.97
C PHE A 86 -16.25 11.94 -9.11
N ASN A 87 -17.53 11.62 -8.99
CA ASN A 87 -18.32 10.97 -10.02
C ASN A 87 -19.10 12.02 -10.81
N VAL A 88 -18.78 12.18 -12.10
CA VAL A 88 -19.39 13.20 -12.96
C VAL A 88 -20.77 12.80 -13.47
N ASP A 89 -21.11 11.50 -13.47
CA ASP A 89 -22.45 11.04 -13.85
C ASP A 89 -23.48 11.41 -12.76
N GLU A 90 -23.09 11.24 -11.50
CA GLU A 90 -23.93 11.51 -10.32
C GLU A 90 -23.72 12.92 -9.74
N MET A 91 -22.70 13.63 -10.23
CA MET A 91 -22.27 14.94 -9.74
C MET A 91 -22.00 14.95 -8.22
N GLU A 92 -21.38 13.87 -7.73
CA GLU A 92 -21.11 13.66 -6.31
C GLU A 92 -19.64 13.42 -5.99
N THR A 93 -19.25 13.82 -4.78
CA THR A 93 -17.96 13.48 -4.20
C THR A 93 -18.05 12.10 -3.58
N MET A 94 -17.34 11.12 -4.16
CA MET A 94 -17.27 9.76 -3.63
C MET A 94 -16.41 9.69 -2.37
N ALA A 95 -15.27 10.38 -2.39
CA ALA A 95 -14.34 10.42 -1.28
C ALA A 95 -13.44 11.65 -1.33
N THR A 96 -12.99 12.07 -0.16
CA THR A 96 -11.90 13.03 0.01
C THR A 96 -10.72 12.34 0.66
N ALA A 97 -9.52 12.67 0.20
CA ALA A 97 -8.28 12.14 0.74
C ALA A 97 -7.19 13.21 0.71
N GLU A 98 -6.06 12.91 1.33
CA GLU A 98 -4.90 13.79 1.36
C GLU A 98 -3.64 12.97 1.11
N HIS A 99 -2.78 13.50 0.25
CA HIS A 99 -1.40 13.07 0.13
C HIS A 99 -0.53 14.31 0.21
N PHE A 100 -0.05 14.61 1.43
CA PHE A 100 0.71 15.82 1.71
C PHE A 100 1.86 16.00 0.72
N MET A 101 2.01 17.22 0.20
CA MET A 101 3.01 17.57 -0.82
C MET A 101 2.99 16.73 -2.10
N ALA A 102 1.88 16.08 -2.44
CA ALA A 102 1.76 15.34 -3.70
C ALA A 102 2.15 16.21 -4.90
N THR A 103 3.08 15.68 -5.68
CA THR A 103 3.60 16.34 -6.89
C THR A 103 2.86 15.89 -8.13
N ASP A 104 2.49 14.60 -8.18
CA ASP A 104 1.93 13.95 -9.36
C ASP A 104 0.77 13.01 -9.00
N VAL A 105 -0.15 12.87 -9.97
CA VAL A 105 -1.32 11.97 -9.91
C VAL A 105 -1.43 11.27 -11.25
N GLU A 106 -1.54 9.95 -11.23
CA GLU A 106 -1.70 9.16 -12.45
C GLU A 106 -2.71 8.03 -12.25
N TRP A 107 -3.64 7.91 -13.19
CA TRP A 107 -4.56 6.79 -13.25
C TRP A 107 -3.91 5.58 -13.90
N ASP A 108 -4.22 4.39 -13.40
CA ASP A 108 -3.86 3.18 -14.11
C ASP A 108 -4.62 3.09 -15.45
N PRO A 109 -4.07 2.40 -16.48
CA PRO A 109 -4.72 2.30 -17.79
C PRO A 109 -6.13 1.70 -17.79
N THR A 110 -6.51 0.95 -16.74
CA THR A 110 -7.86 0.38 -16.59
C THR A 110 -8.85 1.34 -15.90
N GLY A 111 -8.37 2.39 -15.24
CA GLY A 111 -9.19 3.37 -14.52
C GLY A 111 -9.73 2.88 -13.18
N ARG A 112 -9.18 1.80 -12.62
CA ARG A 112 -9.56 1.21 -11.32
C ARG A 112 -8.73 1.75 -10.16
N TYR A 113 -7.52 2.20 -10.44
CA TYR A 113 -6.56 2.65 -9.45
C TYR A 113 -6.00 4.03 -9.80
N VAL A 114 -5.69 4.79 -8.76
CA VAL A 114 -5.01 6.09 -8.84
C VAL A 114 -3.73 5.97 -8.03
N ALA A 115 -2.61 6.40 -8.59
CA ALA A 115 -1.37 6.57 -7.85
C ALA A 115 -1.12 8.06 -7.66
N THR A 116 -0.74 8.44 -6.45
CA THR A 116 -0.23 9.78 -6.15
C THR A 116 1.17 9.66 -5.58
N SER A 117 2.07 10.54 -5.98
CA SER A 117 3.48 10.47 -5.55
C SER A 117 4.01 11.80 -5.07
N VAL A 118 4.98 11.73 -4.16
CA VAL A 118 5.83 12.83 -3.74
C VAL A 118 7.23 12.53 -4.27
N THR A 119 7.65 13.31 -5.27
CA THR A 119 8.97 13.15 -5.89
C THR A 119 10.05 13.95 -5.16
N THR A 120 11.31 13.76 -5.58
CA THR A 120 12.51 14.44 -5.06
C THR A 120 12.47 15.96 -5.12
N ILE A 121 11.47 16.56 -5.77
CA ILE A 121 11.22 18.01 -5.72
C ILE A 121 11.02 18.46 -4.28
N HIS A 122 10.47 17.59 -3.42
CA HIS A 122 10.37 17.80 -1.98
C HIS A 122 11.42 16.98 -1.24
N GLN A 123 12.02 17.57 -0.20
CA GLN A 123 13.11 16.95 0.56
C GLN A 123 12.63 15.88 1.57
N MET A 124 11.33 15.85 1.87
CA MET A 124 10.72 14.98 2.87
C MET A 124 9.55 14.22 2.25
N GLU A 125 9.16 13.12 2.91
CA GLU A 125 7.98 12.31 2.56
C GLU A 125 7.96 11.73 1.13
N ASN A 126 9.12 11.53 0.52
CA ASN A 126 9.19 10.88 -0.78
C ASN A 126 8.59 9.48 -0.73
N GLY A 127 7.77 9.16 -1.72
CA GLY A 127 6.98 7.94 -1.72
C GLY A 127 5.74 8.05 -2.58
N PHE A 128 4.90 7.03 -2.52
CA PHE A 128 3.65 7.01 -3.26
C PHE A 128 2.53 6.33 -2.47
N LYS A 129 1.31 6.75 -2.79
CA LYS A 129 0.06 6.17 -2.28
C LYS A 129 -0.76 5.67 -3.46
N MET A 130 -1.34 4.49 -3.31
CA MET A 130 -2.24 3.89 -4.29
C MET A 130 -3.64 3.85 -3.72
N TRP A 131 -4.58 4.34 -4.51
CA TRP A 131 -5.98 4.49 -4.16
C TRP A 131 -6.82 3.68 -5.14
N SER A 132 -7.97 3.19 -4.68
CA SER A 132 -9.05 2.76 -5.56
C SER A 132 -9.67 3.97 -6.28
N PHE A 133 -10.42 3.71 -7.36
CA PHE A 133 -11.14 4.76 -8.10
C PHE A 133 -12.14 5.56 -7.24
N HIS A 134 -12.62 4.98 -6.15
CA HIS A 134 -13.56 5.59 -5.20
C HIS A 134 -12.86 6.13 -3.93
N GLY A 135 -11.53 6.29 -3.97
CA GLY A 135 -10.75 7.00 -2.96
C GLY A 135 -10.36 6.23 -1.70
N ARG A 136 -10.59 4.92 -1.63
CA ARG A 136 -10.02 4.08 -0.56
C ARG A 136 -8.51 3.90 -0.78
N LEU A 137 -7.70 4.18 0.25
CA LEU A 137 -6.27 3.87 0.27
C LEU A 137 -6.06 2.35 0.28
N LEU A 138 -5.26 1.86 -0.66
CA LEU A 138 -4.95 0.44 -0.83
C LEU A 138 -3.53 0.11 -0.41
N TYR A 139 -2.59 0.99 -0.74
CA TYR A 139 -1.18 0.77 -0.48
C TYR A 139 -0.44 2.09 -0.33
N GLU A 140 0.57 2.10 0.53
CA GLU A 140 1.44 3.24 0.75
C GLU A 140 2.87 2.72 0.94
N ALA A 141 3.81 3.38 0.27
CA ALA A 141 5.23 3.08 0.41
C ALA A 141 6.05 4.36 0.40
N SER A 142 6.84 4.54 1.46
CA SER A 142 7.90 5.54 1.49
C SER A 142 9.08 5.06 0.65
N LYS A 143 9.59 5.95 -0.20
CA LYS A 143 10.75 5.67 -1.04
C LYS A 143 11.67 6.87 -1.05
N ASP A 144 12.86 6.70 -0.47
CA ASP A 144 13.90 7.72 -0.56
C ASP A 144 14.23 8.04 -2.02
N ARG A 145 14.33 9.32 -2.33
CA ARG A 145 14.62 9.87 -3.66
C ARG A 145 13.77 9.26 -4.78
N LEU A 146 12.45 9.30 -4.63
CA LEU A 146 11.52 8.94 -5.70
C LEU A 146 11.55 9.99 -6.82
N TYR A 147 12.01 9.62 -8.02
CA TYR A 147 12.05 10.55 -9.16
C TYR A 147 10.76 10.57 -9.97
N GLN A 148 10.18 9.39 -10.18
CA GLN A 148 9.00 9.23 -11.02
C GLN A 148 8.25 7.97 -10.61
N LEU A 149 6.93 8.06 -10.67
CA LEU A 149 6.03 6.92 -10.74
C LEU A 149 5.34 6.97 -12.10
N SER A 150 5.24 5.83 -12.77
CA SER A 150 4.42 5.72 -13.98
C SER A 150 3.81 4.34 -14.08
N TRP A 151 2.56 4.28 -14.56
CA TRP A 151 1.92 3.00 -14.81
C TRP A 151 2.46 2.41 -16.10
N ARG A 152 2.70 1.09 -16.11
CA ARG A 152 3.05 0.40 -17.35
C ARG A 152 1.86 0.51 -18.32
N PRO A 153 2.04 1.08 -19.53
CA PRO A 153 0.95 1.17 -20.49
C PRO A 153 0.43 -0.22 -20.84
N ARG A 154 -0.90 -0.36 -20.91
CA ARG A 154 -1.54 -1.62 -21.31
C ARG A 154 -1.67 -1.66 -22.82
N LEU A 155 -1.17 -2.74 -23.43
CA LEU A 155 -1.34 -2.98 -24.86
C LEU A 155 -2.83 -3.07 -25.22
N PRO A 156 -3.20 -2.74 -26.48
CA PRO A 156 -4.54 -2.98 -26.98
C PRO A 156 -4.99 -4.42 -26.73
N SER A 157 -6.28 -4.59 -26.47
CA SER A 157 -6.88 -5.91 -26.29
C SER A 157 -6.66 -6.76 -27.53
N MET A 158 -6.24 -8.01 -27.33
CA MET A 158 -6.16 -9.01 -28.40
C MET A 158 -7.52 -9.65 -28.69
N LEU A 159 -8.56 -9.26 -27.95
CA LEU A 159 -9.92 -9.78 -28.14
C LEU A 159 -10.58 -9.10 -29.33
N SER A 160 -11.36 -9.87 -30.08
CA SER A 160 -12.26 -9.34 -31.10
C SER A 160 -13.38 -8.54 -30.45
N ALA A 161 -13.87 -7.50 -31.13
CA ALA A 161 -14.96 -6.65 -30.65
C ALA A 161 -16.22 -7.46 -30.25
N GLU A 162 -16.51 -8.56 -30.94
CA GLU A 162 -17.61 -9.47 -30.61
C GLU A 162 -17.45 -10.10 -29.21
N LYS A 163 -16.24 -10.52 -28.86
CA LYS A 163 -15.94 -11.12 -27.55
C LYS A 163 -15.99 -10.07 -26.45
N GLU A 164 -15.52 -8.85 -26.74
CA GLU A 164 -15.63 -7.74 -25.79
C GLU A 164 -17.09 -7.40 -25.51
N ALA A 165 -17.95 -7.39 -26.53
CA ALA A 165 -19.39 -7.18 -26.37
C ALA A 165 -20.07 -8.32 -25.59
N GLU A 166 -19.67 -9.57 -25.83
CA GLU A 166 -20.16 -10.73 -25.08
C GLU A 166 -19.77 -10.64 -23.59
N ILE A 167 -18.52 -10.28 -23.29
CA ILE A 167 -18.03 -10.08 -21.92
C ILE A 167 -18.83 -8.97 -21.23
N GLN A 168 -19.07 -7.85 -21.91
CA GLN A 168 -19.87 -6.75 -21.36
C GLN A 168 -21.30 -7.18 -21.05
N LYS A 169 -21.91 -8.02 -21.91
CA LYS A 169 -23.27 -8.54 -21.69
C LYS A 169 -23.35 -9.50 -20.50
N ASN A 170 -22.32 -10.33 -20.33
CA ASN A 170 -22.27 -11.36 -19.28
C ASN A 170 -21.45 -10.93 -18.05
N LEU A 171 -21.16 -9.64 -17.90
CA LEU A 171 -20.24 -9.10 -16.89
C LEU A 171 -20.59 -9.53 -15.46
N LYS A 172 -21.88 -9.58 -15.11
CA LYS A 172 -22.34 -10.01 -13.78
C LYS A 172 -21.97 -11.46 -13.47
N SER A 173 -22.06 -12.35 -14.48
CA SER A 173 -21.70 -13.75 -14.32
C SER A 173 -20.20 -13.92 -14.16
N TYR A 174 -19.41 -13.17 -14.94
CA TYR A 174 -17.96 -13.18 -14.83
C TYR A 174 -17.50 -12.60 -13.49
N SER A 175 -18.07 -11.47 -13.04
CA SER A 175 -17.76 -10.87 -11.73
C SER A 175 -17.96 -11.89 -10.62
N LYS A 176 -19.17 -12.47 -10.51
CA LYS A 176 -19.47 -13.43 -9.46
C LYS A 176 -18.48 -14.61 -9.46
N ARG A 177 -18.18 -15.15 -10.64
CA ARG A 177 -17.23 -16.25 -10.77
C ARG A 177 -15.83 -15.86 -10.29
N TYR A 178 -15.31 -14.71 -10.73
CA TYR A 178 -13.96 -14.28 -10.34
C TYR A 178 -13.89 -13.86 -8.88
N ASP A 179 -14.94 -13.25 -8.33
CA ASP A 179 -15.02 -12.93 -6.90
C ASP A 179 -14.96 -14.22 -6.04
N GLU A 180 -15.68 -15.28 -6.46
CA GLU A 180 -15.61 -16.60 -5.81
C GLU A 180 -14.23 -17.27 -5.96
N GLU A 181 -13.58 -17.16 -7.13
CA GLU A 181 -12.23 -17.68 -7.36
C GLU A 181 -11.19 -16.93 -6.50
N ASP A 182 -11.25 -15.60 -6.45
CA ASP A 182 -10.34 -14.75 -5.66
C ASP A 182 -10.48 -14.99 -4.15
N GLU A 183 -11.71 -15.08 -3.62
CA GLU A 183 -11.96 -15.41 -2.21
C GLU A 183 -11.41 -16.80 -1.84
N ASN A 184 -11.55 -17.78 -2.75
CA ASN A 184 -10.98 -19.11 -2.53
C ASN A 184 -9.45 -19.08 -2.49
N LEU A 185 -8.80 -18.29 -3.35
CA LEU A 185 -7.34 -18.13 -3.34
C LEU A 185 -6.85 -17.47 -2.06
N LEU A 186 -7.50 -16.38 -1.63
CA LEU A 186 -7.17 -15.71 -0.37
C LEU A 186 -7.32 -16.65 0.83
N ARG A 187 -8.39 -17.45 0.85
CA ARG A 187 -8.59 -18.45 1.91
C ARG A 187 -7.48 -19.50 1.94
N ILE A 188 -7.05 -19.99 0.77
CA ILE A 188 -5.96 -20.98 0.68
C ILE A 188 -4.65 -20.38 1.21
N ASP A 189 -4.35 -19.14 0.84
CA ASP A 189 -3.14 -18.45 1.31
C ASP A 189 -3.17 -18.23 2.83
N ASP A 190 -4.31 -17.80 3.38
CA ASP A 190 -4.51 -17.64 4.82
C ASP A 190 -4.37 -18.98 5.57
N ASP A 191 -5.01 -20.04 5.06
CA ASP A 191 -4.93 -21.38 5.65
C ASP A 191 -3.49 -21.91 5.65
N ALA A 192 -2.71 -21.64 4.60
CA ALA A 192 -1.30 -22.03 4.52
C ALA A 192 -0.45 -21.31 5.58
N VAL A 193 -0.63 -19.99 5.74
CA VAL A 193 0.07 -19.20 6.76
C VAL A 193 -0.31 -19.65 8.17
N LEU A 194 -1.59 -19.93 8.41
CA LEU A 194 -2.08 -20.42 9.70
C LEU A 194 -1.52 -21.81 10.03
N ALA A 195 -1.44 -22.70 9.04
CA ALA A 195 -0.86 -24.03 9.19
C ALA A 195 0.64 -23.96 9.53
N GLU A 196 1.40 -23.10 8.84
CA GLU A 196 2.83 -22.88 9.14
C GLU A 196 3.03 -22.33 10.56
N ARG A 197 2.27 -21.30 10.94
CA ARG A 197 2.30 -20.74 12.30
C ARG A 197 1.97 -21.78 13.36
N LYS A 198 0.98 -22.63 13.11
CA LYS A 198 0.60 -23.72 14.02
C LYS A 198 1.73 -24.74 14.16
N SER A 199 2.35 -25.15 13.05
CA SER A 199 3.49 -26.09 13.08
C SER A 199 4.66 -25.55 13.91
N LEU A 200 5.02 -24.27 13.73
CA LEU A 200 6.08 -23.63 14.51
C LEU A 200 5.74 -23.54 16.01
N LEU A 201 4.48 -23.25 16.33
CA LEU A 201 4.02 -23.23 17.72
C LEU A 201 4.06 -24.62 18.36
N ASP A 202 3.64 -25.65 17.63
CA ASP A 202 3.64 -27.03 18.09
C ASP A 202 5.10 -27.52 18.31
N GLU A 203 6.01 -27.20 17.40
CA GLU A 203 7.45 -27.49 17.54
C GLU A 203 8.03 -26.81 18.78
N TRP A 204 7.72 -25.53 18.99
CA TRP A 204 8.15 -24.77 20.16
C TRP A 204 7.59 -25.35 21.47
N GLN A 205 6.33 -25.77 21.49
CA GLN A 205 5.72 -26.40 22.65
C GLN A 205 6.37 -27.75 22.96
N GLN A 206 6.64 -28.57 21.94
CA GLN A 206 7.37 -29.83 22.10
C GLN A 206 8.78 -29.60 22.63
N PHE A 207 9.50 -28.59 22.12
CA PHE A 207 10.81 -28.21 22.64
C PHE A 207 10.76 -27.81 24.12
N LYS A 208 9.78 -26.98 24.51
CA LYS A 208 9.58 -26.59 25.91
C LYS A 208 9.29 -27.79 26.81
N ALA A 209 8.43 -28.71 26.37
CA ALA A 209 8.12 -29.92 27.12
C ALA A 209 9.38 -30.78 27.34
N LYS A 210 10.12 -31.07 26.26
CA LYS A 210 11.40 -31.82 26.33
C LYS A 210 12.41 -31.15 27.27
N LYS A 211 12.53 -29.82 27.23
CA LYS A 211 13.44 -29.09 28.13
C LYS A 211 12.99 -29.14 29.57
N LYS A 212 11.68 -29.05 29.84
CA LYS A 212 11.13 -29.21 31.18
C LYS A 212 11.42 -30.61 31.74
N ASP A 213 11.18 -31.65 30.94
CA ASP A 213 11.44 -33.03 31.34
C ASP A 213 12.94 -33.28 31.55
N TYR A 214 13.81 -32.71 30.70
CA TYR A 214 15.26 -32.78 30.87
C TYR A 214 15.74 -32.08 32.15
N VAL A 215 15.17 -30.91 32.49
CA VAL A 215 15.49 -30.21 33.74
C VAL A 215 15.03 -31.03 34.94
N ALA A 216 13.83 -31.61 34.92
CA ALA A 216 13.35 -32.49 35.98
C ALA A 216 14.26 -33.71 36.16
N MET A 217 14.67 -34.36 35.06
CA MET A 217 15.63 -35.47 35.10
C MET A 217 16.98 -35.05 35.69
N LEU A 218 17.50 -33.87 35.31
CA LEU A 218 18.74 -33.33 35.87
C LEU A 218 18.61 -33.01 37.36
N GLU A 219 17.48 -32.46 37.80
CA GLU A 219 17.19 -32.20 39.21
C GLU A 219 17.15 -33.50 40.01
N ASP A 220 16.49 -34.54 39.50
CA ASP A 220 16.43 -35.86 40.14
C ASP A 220 17.82 -36.52 40.19
N PHE A 221 18.58 -36.49 39.10
CA PHE A 221 19.95 -37.00 39.06
C PHE A 221 20.87 -36.26 40.06
N ARG A 222 20.75 -34.92 40.13
CA ARG A 222 21.51 -34.10 41.09
C ARG A 222 21.11 -34.39 42.53
N LYS A 223 19.83 -34.54 42.83
CA LYS A 223 19.35 -34.95 44.17
C LYS A 223 19.89 -36.31 44.58
N GLN A 224 19.94 -37.27 43.66
CA GLN A 224 20.54 -38.59 43.94
C GLN A 224 22.05 -38.52 44.19
N MET A 225 22.79 -37.73 43.40
CA MET A 225 24.25 -37.62 43.54
C MET A 225 24.69 -36.81 44.76
N TYR A 226 23.98 -35.74 45.10
CA TYR A 226 24.39 -34.80 46.16
C TYR A 226 23.59 -34.93 47.46
N GLY A 227 22.46 -35.66 47.49
CA GLY A 227 21.65 -35.88 48.68
C GLY A 227 21.29 -34.59 49.42
N SER A 228 21.50 -34.54 50.74
CA SER A 228 21.27 -33.34 51.57
C SER A 228 22.17 -32.14 51.26
N LYS A 229 23.28 -32.30 50.53
CA LYS A 229 24.15 -31.17 50.14
C LYS A 229 23.58 -30.35 48.98
N TRP A 230 22.53 -30.83 48.30
CA TRP A 230 21.88 -30.08 47.22
C TRP A 230 21.09 -28.87 47.73
N ASP A 231 20.52 -28.94 48.94
CA ASP A 231 19.80 -27.82 49.57
C ASP A 231 20.75 -26.80 50.24
N GLU A 232 22.04 -27.12 50.36
CA GLU A 232 23.06 -26.17 50.83
C GLU A 232 23.38 -25.18 49.70
N LYS A 233 22.76 -24.00 49.77
CA LYS A 233 22.89 -22.90 48.79
C LYS A 233 24.30 -22.31 48.62
N GLU A 234 25.31 -22.84 49.29
CA GLU A 234 26.64 -22.22 49.38
C GLU A 234 27.72 -23.13 48.79
N SER A 235 27.76 -23.20 47.45
CA SER A 235 28.89 -23.82 46.75
C SER A 235 30.03 -22.80 46.64
N ARG A 236 31.07 -22.91 47.48
CA ARG A 236 32.32 -22.16 47.32
C ARG A 236 33.18 -22.84 46.26
N LEU A 237 33.36 -22.18 45.11
CA LEU A 237 34.25 -22.64 44.04
C LEU A 237 35.71 -22.38 44.44
N GLU A 238 36.41 -23.41 44.90
CA GLU A 238 37.86 -23.38 45.11
C GLU A 238 38.58 -23.95 43.89
N LYS A 239 39.40 -23.13 43.22
CA LYS A 239 40.31 -23.59 42.18
C LYS A 239 41.50 -24.28 42.85
N VAL A 240 41.57 -25.60 42.74
CA VAL A 240 42.74 -26.37 43.14
C VAL A 240 43.60 -26.61 41.90
N SER A 241 44.75 -25.93 41.83
CA SER A 241 45.80 -26.23 40.85
C SER A 241 46.73 -27.29 41.44
N VAL A 242 46.78 -28.46 40.81
CA VAL A 242 47.73 -29.52 41.16
C VAL A 242 48.90 -29.45 40.20
N GLU A 243 50.07 -29.02 40.70
CA GLU A 243 51.33 -29.16 39.98
C GLU A 243 51.95 -30.51 40.33
N GLN A 244 52.12 -31.36 39.31
CA GLN A 244 52.75 -32.67 39.45
C GLN A 244 54.16 -32.58 38.86
N VAL A 245 55.18 -32.67 39.72
CA VAL A 245 56.59 -32.74 39.28
C VAL A 245 56.84 -34.16 38.78
N ILE A 246 57.01 -34.31 37.47
CA ILE A 246 57.07 -35.62 36.81
C ILE A 246 58.45 -36.30 36.98
N GLU A 247 59.54 -35.54 37.11
CA GLU A 247 60.87 -36.10 37.33
C GLU A 247 61.83 -35.03 37.86
N SER A 248 62.55 -35.32 38.94
CA SER A 248 63.68 -34.51 39.42
C SER A 248 64.98 -35.29 39.24
N LYS A 249 65.98 -34.64 38.66
CA LYS A 249 67.31 -35.23 38.44
C LYS A 249 68.35 -34.32 39.09
N GLU A 250 68.98 -34.79 40.16
CA GLU A 250 70.16 -34.15 40.73
C GLU A 250 71.40 -34.63 39.96
N GLU A 251 72.09 -33.69 39.32
CA GLU A 251 73.42 -33.96 38.76
C GLU A 251 74.47 -33.83 39.88
N PRO A 252 75.38 -34.81 40.05
CA PRO A 252 76.44 -34.70 41.02
C PRO A 252 77.45 -33.62 40.62
N TYR A 253 77.77 -32.76 41.59
CA TYR A 253 78.76 -31.70 41.48
C TYR A 253 80.15 -32.31 41.23
N ASN A 254 80.71 -32.10 40.04
CA ASN A 254 82.02 -32.60 39.67
C ASN A 254 83.12 -31.77 40.33
N ASN A 255 83.79 -32.32 41.35
CA ASN A 255 85.01 -31.75 41.91
C ASN A 255 86.13 -32.81 41.97
N LYS A 256 86.93 -32.78 40.89
CA LYS A 256 88.27 -33.36 40.66
C LYS A 256 88.37 -34.82 40.25
#